data_AF-A0A914TX20-F1
#
_entry.id   AF-A0A914TX20-F1
#
_cell.length_a   1.000
_cell.length_b   1.000
_cell.length_c   1.000
_cell.angle_alpha   90.00
_cell.angle_beta   90.00
_cell.angle_gamma   90.00
#
_symmetry.space_group_name_H-M   'P 1'
#
loop_
_entity.id
_entity.type
_entity.pdbx_description
1 polymer ?
#
loop_
_entity_poly.entity_id
_entity_poly.type
_entity_poly.pdbx_seq_one_letter_code
_entity_poly.pdbx_strand_id
1 'polypeptide(L)'
;MAIRLNDLVLSLYECATSTTEEEVRAKVKESFLSIGKKQPTLFLEASHAFVLENTRLNASNHAYVLSSIAAVLDGSSSIISQIDEQRLLLTINLAIQEMLMSK
;
A
#
# COMPACT_ATOMS: atom_id res chain seq x y z
N MET A 1 21.81 -12.00 -6.82
CA MET A 1 20.65 -11.99 -5.90
C MET A 1 19.60 -11.12 -6.56
N ALA A 2 18.52 -11.71 -7.08
CA ALA A 2 17.47 -10.93 -7.73
C ALA A 2 16.66 -10.21 -6.65
N ILE A 3 16.60 -8.88 -6.71
CA ILE A 3 15.70 -8.09 -5.87
C ILE A 3 14.27 -8.48 -6.27
N ARG A 4 13.49 -9.00 -5.31
CA ARG A 4 12.07 -9.29 -5.58
C ARG A 4 11.30 -7.98 -5.54
N LEU A 5 10.28 -7.86 -6.39
CA LEU A 5 9.47 -6.64 -6.43
C LEU A 5 8.79 -6.34 -5.08
N ASN A 6 8.52 -7.38 -4.26
CA ASN A 6 8.05 -7.21 -2.88
C ASN A 6 9.06 -6.43 -2.03
N ASP A 7 10.33 -6.79 -2.08
CA ASP A 7 11.39 -6.12 -1.31
C ASP A 7 11.50 -4.64 -1.70
N LEU A 8 11.31 -4.33 -3.00
CA LEU A 8 11.28 -2.95 -3.47
C LEU A 8 10.10 -2.17 -2.88
N VAL A 9 8.89 -2.73 -2.88
CA VAL A 9 7.71 -2.06 -2.33
C VAL A 9 7.85 -1.85 -0.82
N LEU A 10 8.39 -2.82 -0.09
CA LEU A 10 8.69 -2.70 1.34
C LEU A 10 9.67 -1.56 1.62
N SER A 11 10.81 -1.54 0.91
CA SER A 11 11.80 -0.47 1.08
C SER A 11 11.28 0.92 0.70
N LEU A 12 10.38 1.00 -0.29
CA LEU A 12 9.71 2.25 -0.63
C LEU A 12 8.76 2.72 0.49
N TYR A 13 8.05 1.80 1.15
CA TYR A 13 7.23 2.14 2.31
C TYR A 13 8.09 2.58 3.49
N GLU A 14 9.20 1.90 3.78
CA GLU A 14 10.16 2.31 4.81
C GLU A 14 10.70 3.72 4.53
N CYS A 15 11.06 4.01 3.28
CA CYS A 15 11.49 5.34 2.85
C CYS A 15 10.40 6.40 3.08
N ALA A 16 9.18 6.14 2.62
CA ALA A 16 8.07 7.08 2.74
C ALA A 16 7.61 7.30 4.20
N THR A 17 7.80 6.32 5.08
CA THR A 17 7.38 6.40 6.49
C THR A 17 8.48 6.94 7.41
N SER A 18 9.75 6.93 6.97
CA SER A 18 10.89 7.49 7.72
C SER A 18 11.20 8.94 7.36
N THR A 19 10.77 9.42 6.19
CA THR A 19 10.99 10.80 5.75
C THR A 19 9.93 11.76 6.27
N THR A 20 10.34 13.00 6.56
CA THR A 20 9.43 14.14 6.84
C THR A 20 9.16 15.00 5.60
N GLU A 21 9.82 14.71 4.49
CA GLU A 21 9.71 15.47 3.24
C GLU A 21 8.47 15.01 2.46
N GLU A 22 7.42 15.83 2.45
CA GLU A 22 6.16 15.52 1.75
C GLU A 22 6.34 15.34 0.23
N GLU A 23 7.29 16.05 -0.38
CA GLU A 23 7.60 15.87 -1.81
C GLU A 23 8.13 14.45 -2.11
N VAL A 24 8.96 13.91 -1.21
CA VAL A 24 9.48 12.55 -1.33
C VAL A 24 8.35 11.54 -1.16
N ARG A 25 7.47 11.75 -0.19
CA ARG A 25 6.26 10.91 0.01
C ARG A 25 5.37 10.93 -1.23
N ALA A 26 5.14 12.07 -1.85
CA ALA A 26 4.36 12.18 -3.08
C ALA A 26 4.98 11.37 -4.23
N LYS A 27 6.30 11.51 -4.48
CA LYS A 27 7.01 10.78 -5.53
C LYS A 27 7.01 9.26 -5.32
N VAL A 28 7.13 8.82 -4.07
CA VAL A 28 7.02 7.40 -3.73
C VAL A 28 5.59 6.90 -3.99
N LYS A 29 4.57 7.69 -3.64
CA LYS A 29 3.17 7.35 -3.93
C LYS A 29 2.88 7.23 -5.43
N GLU A 30 3.44 8.11 -6.26
CA GLU A 30 3.36 8.00 -7.73
C GLU A 30 4.02 6.71 -8.24
N SER A 31 5.14 6.31 -7.64
CA SER A 31 5.81 5.05 -7.96
C SER A 31 4.94 3.85 -7.60
N PHE A 32 4.26 3.88 -6.45
CA PHE A 32 3.28 2.86 -6.06
C PHE A 32 2.11 2.77 -7.04
N LEU A 33 1.58 3.90 -7.51
CA LEU A 33 0.55 3.92 -8.55
C LEU A 33 1.00 3.20 -9.83
N SER A 34 2.24 3.45 -10.27
CA SER A 34 2.80 2.80 -11.47
C SER A 34 3.01 1.29 -11.28
N ILE A 35 3.54 0.89 -10.14
CA ILE A 35 3.78 -0.53 -9.79
C ILE A 35 2.45 -1.26 -9.60
N GLY A 36 1.57 -0.71 -8.77
CA GLY A 36 0.29 -1.30 -8.40
C GLY A 36 -0.68 -1.44 -9.57
N LYS A 37 -0.64 -0.53 -10.56
CA LYS A 37 -1.45 -0.70 -11.79
C LYS A 37 -0.93 -1.81 -12.71
N LYS A 38 0.38 -2.09 -12.69
CA LYS A 38 0.99 -3.15 -13.51
C LYS A 38 0.96 -4.52 -12.84
N GLN A 39 1.14 -4.55 -11.53
CA GLN A 39 1.21 -5.78 -10.72
C GLN A 39 0.43 -5.60 -9.40
N PRO A 40 -0.91 -5.47 -9.48
CA PRO A 40 -1.75 -5.16 -8.32
C PRO A 40 -1.65 -6.21 -7.22
N THR A 41 -1.68 -7.48 -7.60
CA THR A 41 -1.64 -8.61 -6.67
C THR A 41 -0.38 -8.61 -5.82
N LEU A 42 0.78 -8.34 -6.43
CA LEU A 42 2.07 -8.28 -5.74
C LEU A 42 2.19 -7.01 -4.88
N PHE A 43 1.75 -5.87 -5.41
CA PHE A 43 1.73 -4.63 -4.63
C PHE A 43 0.89 -4.76 -3.35
N LEU A 44 -0.26 -5.44 -3.41
CA LEU A 44 -1.09 -5.71 -2.24
C LEU A 44 -0.43 -6.70 -1.26
N GLU A 45 0.36 -7.68 -1.71
CA GLU A 45 1.15 -8.56 -0.83
C GLU A 45 2.15 -7.78 0.00
N ALA A 46 2.95 -6.97 -0.67
CA ALA A 46 3.98 -6.19 -0.01
C ALA A 46 3.36 -5.14 0.92
N SER A 47 2.28 -4.49 0.48
CA SER A 47 1.55 -3.53 1.33
C SER A 47 0.98 -4.21 2.59
N HIS A 48 0.46 -5.44 2.45
CA HIS A 48 -0.01 -6.22 3.59
C HIS A 48 1.13 -6.64 4.53
N ALA A 49 2.22 -7.19 3.98
CA ALA A 49 3.39 -7.57 4.75
C ALA A 49 3.94 -6.36 5.53
N PHE A 50 4.03 -5.19 4.89
CA PHE A 50 4.46 -3.96 5.54
C PHE A 50 3.59 -3.59 6.74
N VAL A 51 2.26 -3.64 6.59
CA VAL A 51 1.32 -3.31 7.69
C VAL A 51 1.43 -4.31 8.84
N LEU A 52 1.55 -5.61 8.54
CA LEU A 52 1.71 -6.64 9.57
C LEU A 52 3.04 -6.53 10.32
N GLU A 53 4.13 -6.21 9.63
CA GLU A 53 5.45 -6.05 10.24
C GLU A 53 5.55 -4.74 11.04
N ASN A 54 4.82 -3.70 10.65
CA ASN A 54 4.89 -2.37 11.24
C ASN A 54 3.64 -2.02 12.07
N THR A 55 3.35 -2.82 13.10
CA THR A 55 2.20 -2.63 14.02
C THR A 55 2.21 -1.33 14.83
N ARG A 56 3.30 -0.55 14.79
CA ARG A 56 3.47 0.71 15.55
C ARG A 56 3.56 1.95 14.65
N LEU A 57 3.03 1.87 13.42
CA LEU A 57 2.93 3.06 12.56
C LEU A 57 2.10 4.15 13.25
N ASN A 58 2.60 5.38 13.21
CA ASN A 58 1.79 6.53 13.63
C ASN A 58 0.62 6.74 12.65
N ALA A 59 -0.39 7.49 13.07
CA ALA A 59 -1.62 7.69 12.29
C ALA A 59 -1.35 8.26 10.88
N SER A 60 -0.41 9.19 10.73
CA SER A 60 -0.06 9.79 9.43
C SER A 60 0.54 8.78 8.46
N ASN A 61 1.46 7.94 8.95
CA ASN A 61 2.09 6.90 8.14
C ASN A 61 1.11 5.78 7.80
N HIS A 62 0.23 5.42 8.73
CA HIS A 62 -0.83 4.45 8.48
C HIS A 62 -1.81 4.94 7.40
N ALA A 63 -2.30 6.18 7.52
CA ALA A 63 -3.15 6.81 6.51
C ALA A 63 -2.47 6.91 5.14
N TYR A 64 -1.16 7.18 5.11
CA TYR A 64 -0.40 7.20 3.87
C TYR A 64 -0.36 5.85 3.15
N VAL A 65 -0.09 4.76 3.89
CA VAL A 65 -0.10 3.40 3.33
C VAL A 65 -1.47 3.07 2.75
N LEU A 66 -2.53 3.29 3.53
CA LEU A 66 -3.90 3.01 3.10
C LEU A 66 -4.33 3.87 1.90
N SER A 67 -4.01 5.16 1.90
CA SER A 67 -4.32 6.05 0.78
C SER A 67 -3.56 5.67 -0.50
N SER A 68 -2.41 5.00 -0.38
CA SER A 68 -1.63 4.49 -1.52
C SER A 68 -2.29 3.22 -2.08
N ILE A 69 -2.77 2.34 -1.21
CA ILE A 69 -3.59 1.17 -1.59
C ILE A 69 -4.87 1.62 -2.30
N ALA A 70 -5.61 2.55 -1.69
CA ALA A 70 -6.84 3.08 -2.25
C ALA A 70 -6.61 3.68 -3.63
N ALA A 71 -5.55 4.48 -3.81
CA ALA A 71 -5.23 5.11 -5.10
C ALA A 71 -4.88 4.11 -6.21
N VAL A 72 -4.28 2.96 -5.87
CA VAL A 72 -4.00 1.88 -6.85
C VAL A 72 -5.29 1.19 -7.29
N LEU A 73 -6.24 1.04 -6.38
CA LEU A 73 -7.51 0.37 -6.62
C LEU A 73 -8.57 1.29 -7.26
N ASP A 74 -8.42 2.60 -7.10
CA ASP A 74 -9.32 3.59 -7.66
C ASP A 74 -9.30 3.56 -9.19
N GLY A 75 -10.49 3.32 -9.78
CA GLY A 75 -10.71 3.42 -11.22
C GLY A 75 -10.44 2.17 -12.07
N SER A 76 -10.39 0.95 -11.53
CA SER A 76 -10.15 -0.24 -12.37
C SER A 76 -10.91 -1.50 -11.92
N SER A 77 -12.11 -1.69 -12.46
CA SER A 77 -12.85 -2.96 -12.35
C SER A 77 -12.04 -4.17 -12.85
N SER A 78 -11.14 -3.94 -13.81
CA SER A 78 -10.20 -4.93 -14.33
C SER A 78 -9.07 -5.31 -13.36
N ILE A 79 -8.71 -4.42 -12.43
CA ILE A 79 -7.74 -4.71 -11.36
C ILE A 79 -8.42 -5.56 -10.30
N ILE A 80 -9.67 -5.22 -9.93
CA ILE A 80 -10.46 -6.02 -8.97
C ILE A 80 -10.63 -7.46 -9.45
N SER A 81 -10.86 -7.68 -10.75
CA SER A 81 -10.95 -9.04 -11.32
C SER A 81 -9.63 -9.82 -11.36
N GLN A 82 -8.48 -9.15 -11.14
CA GLN A 82 -7.16 -9.78 -11.06
C GLN A 82 -6.73 -10.07 -9.61
N ILE A 83 -7.50 -9.58 -8.63
CA ILE A 83 -7.24 -9.73 -7.22
C ILE A 83 -8.03 -10.93 -6.70
N ASP A 84 -7.33 -11.89 -6.11
CA ASP A 84 -7.92 -13.04 -5.44
C ASP A 84 -8.91 -12.60 -4.35
N GLU A 85 -10.04 -13.30 -4.19
CA GLU A 85 -11.13 -12.98 -3.27
C GLU A 85 -10.67 -12.78 -1.83
N GLN A 86 -9.67 -13.57 -1.38
CA GLN A 86 -9.07 -13.42 -0.04
C GLN A 86 -8.36 -12.06 0.15
N ARG A 87 -7.88 -11.45 -0.94
CA ARG A 87 -7.19 -10.16 -0.94
C ARG A 87 -8.12 -8.98 -1.10
N LEU A 88 -9.25 -9.20 -1.75
CA LEU A 88 -10.34 -8.24 -1.72
C LEU A 88 -10.87 -8.08 -0.29
N LEU A 89 -11.10 -9.18 0.42
CA LEU A 89 -11.47 -9.19 1.84
C LEU A 89 -10.43 -8.49 2.74
N LEU A 90 -9.15 -8.65 2.42
CA LEU A 90 -8.08 -7.96 3.14
C LEU A 90 -8.09 -6.44 2.90
N THR A 91 -8.34 -6.01 1.66
CA THR A 91 -8.52 -4.59 1.32
C THR A 91 -9.69 -3.99 2.10
N ILE A 92 -10.79 -4.74 2.21
CA ILE A 92 -11.96 -4.35 2.99
C ILE A 92 -11.59 -4.22 4.47
N ASN A 93 -10.84 -5.18 5.05
CA ASN A 93 -10.39 -5.10 6.44
C ASN A 93 -9.46 -3.91 6.72
N LEU A 94 -8.55 -3.60 5.80
CA LEU A 94 -7.67 -2.44 5.90
C LEU A 94 -8.46 -1.12 5.84
N ALA A 95 -9.45 -1.02 4.95
CA ALA A 95 -10.36 0.13 4.88
C ALA A 95 -11.21 0.30 6.15
N ILE A 96 -11.68 -0.81 6.73
CA ILE A 96 -12.40 -0.80 8.01
C ILE A 96 -11.48 -0.30 9.14
N GLN A 97 -10.22 -0.74 9.17
CA GLN A 97 -9.24 -0.26 10.16
C GLN A 97 -9.00 1.26 10.04
N GLU A 98 -8.93 1.81 8.82
CA GLU A 98 -8.85 3.26 8.59
C GLU A 98 -10.02 4.03 9.22
N MET A 99 -11.24 3.56 8.95
CA MET A 99 -12.46 4.16 9.45
C MET A 99 -12.55 4.13 10.99
N LEU A 100 -12.04 3.06 11.60
CA LEU A 100 -12.01 2.91 13.06
C LEU A 100 -10.94 3.79 13.72
N MET A 101 -9.82 4.06 13.05
CA MET A 101 -8.76 4.92 13.57
C MET A 101 -8.98 6.42 13.31
N SER A 102 -9.91 6.76 12.40
CA SER A 102 -10.28 8.15 12.09
C SER A 102 -11.38 8.72 13.03
N LYS A 103 -11.62 8.08 14.17
CA LYS A 103 -12.65 8.44 15.16
C LYS A 103 -12.05 8.99 16.46
#